data_AF-Q79GP9-F1
#
_entry.id   AF-Q79GP9-F1
#
_cell.length_a   1.000
_cell.length_b   1.000
_cell.length_c   1.000
_cell.angle_alpha   90.00
_cell.angle_beta   90.00
_cell.angle_gamma   90.00
#
_symmetry.space_group_name_H-M   'P 1'
#
loop_
_entity.id
_entity.type
_entity.pdbx_description
1 polymer ?
#
loop_
_entity_poly.entity_id
_entity_poly.type
_entity_poly.pdbx_seq_one_letter_code
_entity_poly.pdbx_strand_id
1 'polypeptide(L)'
;MNTADRALHQFGQDIGIEGLAFGPSGSASLALSNGRRLGVECVAGAALVHLAQRVERDAASVLLAAWKRAHGQRGSAASIQTSLWSEGSEDWIVAQTRLPERSLDAAALRLAVLGLTNWLDRLEA
;
A
#
# COMPACT_ATOMS: atom_id res chain seq x y z
N MET A 1 -0.10 17.65 -15.91
CA MET A 1 -0.46 16.62 -14.93
C MET A 1 -0.34 15.26 -15.62
N ASN A 2 0.59 14.42 -15.17
CA ASN A 2 0.80 13.10 -15.79
C ASN A 2 -0.34 12.12 -15.40
N THR A 3 -0.33 10.90 -15.93
CA THR A 3 -1.39 9.90 -15.66
C THR A 3 -1.47 9.56 -14.17
N ALA A 4 -0.32 9.39 -13.50
CA ALA A 4 -0.26 9.07 -12.09
C ALA A 4 -0.83 10.20 -11.22
N ASP A 5 -0.43 11.45 -11.47
CA ASP A 5 -0.95 12.62 -10.76
C ASP A 5 -2.47 12.70 -10.85
N ARG A 6 -3.02 12.45 -12.05
CA ARG A 6 -4.47 12.48 -12.28
C ARG A 6 -5.18 11.35 -11.53
N ALA A 7 -4.62 10.14 -11.57
CA ALA A 7 -5.13 8.99 -10.85
C ALA A 7 -5.15 9.24 -9.34
N LEU A 8 -4.04 9.76 -8.78
CA LEU A 8 -3.92 10.08 -7.36
C LEU A 8 -4.87 11.21 -6.94
N HIS A 9 -4.96 12.26 -7.76
CA HIS A 9 -5.86 13.38 -7.48
C HIS A 9 -7.32 12.91 -7.44
N GLN A 10 -7.76 12.15 -8.44
CA GLN A 10 -9.12 11.61 -8.48
C GLN A 10 -9.37 10.62 -7.34
N PHE A 11 -8.40 9.75 -7.02
CA PHE A 11 -8.48 8.88 -5.85
C PHE A 11 -8.66 9.67 -4.55
N GLY A 12 -7.93 10.78 -4.38
CA GLY A 12 -8.08 11.70 -3.27
C GLY A 12 -9.50 12.26 -3.16
N GLN A 13 -10.05 12.76 -4.27
CA GLN A 13 -11.44 13.24 -4.33
C GLN A 13 -12.44 12.15 -3.92
N ASP A 14 -12.26 10.91 -4.42
CA ASP A 14 -13.14 9.77 -4.10
C ASP A 14 -13.13 9.40 -2.61
N ILE A 15 -12.04 9.68 -1.89
CA ILE A 15 -11.91 9.43 -0.44
C ILE A 15 -12.08 10.70 0.42
N GLY A 16 -12.49 11.82 -0.18
CA GLY A 16 -12.74 13.08 0.53
C GLY A 16 -11.49 13.86 0.92
N ILE A 17 -10.34 13.62 0.28
CA ILE A 17 -9.10 14.37 0.45
C ILE A 17 -8.87 15.23 -0.79
N GLU A 18 -9.28 16.50 -0.69
CA GLU A 18 -9.04 17.48 -1.74
C GLU A 18 -7.55 17.80 -1.87
N GLY A 19 -7.08 17.91 -3.12
CA GLY A 19 -5.70 18.32 -3.41
C GLY A 19 -4.63 17.26 -3.13
N LEU A 20 -5.01 15.99 -2.93
CA LEU A 20 -4.04 14.90 -2.83
C LEU A 20 -3.15 14.86 -4.08
N ALA A 21 -1.85 14.94 -3.87
CA ALA A 21 -0.84 15.01 -4.93
C ALA A 21 0.46 14.36 -4.48
N PHE A 22 1.31 13.98 -5.44
CA PHE A 22 2.65 13.52 -5.14
C PHE A 22 3.52 14.68 -4.68
N GLY A 23 4.36 14.42 -3.66
CA GLY A 23 5.41 15.32 -3.26
C GLY A 23 6.60 15.33 -4.23
N PRO A 24 7.66 16.11 -3.94
CA PRO A 24 8.84 16.24 -4.81
C PRO A 24 9.57 14.92 -5.07
N SER A 25 9.45 13.94 -4.18
CA SER A 25 10.00 12.60 -4.31
C SER A 25 9.17 11.66 -5.20
N GLY A 26 8.05 12.11 -5.77
CA GLY A 26 7.13 11.24 -6.51
C GLY A 26 6.35 10.28 -5.62
N SER A 27 6.22 10.60 -4.33
CA SER A 27 5.48 9.82 -3.34
C SER A 27 4.41 10.65 -2.63
N ALA A 28 3.32 9.99 -2.26
CA ALA A 28 2.24 10.54 -1.44
C ALA A 28 1.95 9.56 -0.31
N SER A 29 1.80 10.08 0.92
CA SER A 29 1.57 9.28 2.12
C SER A 29 0.43 9.85 2.95
N LEU A 30 -0.42 8.98 3.47
CA LEU A 30 -1.60 9.29 4.26
C LEU A 30 -1.58 8.49 5.56
N ALA A 31 -1.69 9.19 6.69
CA ALA A 31 -2.00 8.57 7.98
C ALA A 31 -3.51 8.33 8.05
N LEU A 32 -3.91 7.09 8.31
CA LEU A 32 -5.32 6.70 8.39
C LEU A 32 -5.78 6.68 9.85
N SER A 33 -7.08 6.85 10.07
CA SER A 33 -7.69 6.89 11.41
C SER A 33 -7.56 5.58 12.19
N ASN A 34 -7.35 4.46 11.50
CA ASN A 34 -7.08 3.15 12.11
C ASN A 34 -5.59 2.92 12.44
N GLY A 35 -4.76 3.96 12.38
CA GLY A 35 -3.33 3.88 12.68
C GLY A 35 -2.47 3.31 11.55
N ARG A 36 -3.05 2.88 10.43
CA ARG A 36 -2.29 2.45 9.25
C ARG A 36 -1.74 3.64 8.47
N ARG A 37 -0.68 3.42 7.71
CA ARG A 37 -0.11 4.41 6.78
C ARG A 37 -0.27 3.89 5.35
N LEU A 38 -1.03 4.59 4.52
CA LEU A 38 -1.13 4.34 3.09
C LEU A 38 -0.08 5.18 2.37
N GLY A 39 0.64 4.58 1.43
CA GLY A 39 1.48 5.35 0.52
C GLY A 39 1.36 4.88 -0.93
N VAL A 40 1.60 5.83 -1.83
CA VAL A 40 1.68 5.63 -3.27
C VAL A 40 2.98 6.24 -3.75
N GLU A 41 3.78 5.49 -4.50
CA GLU A 41 5.06 5.93 -5.04
C GLU A 41 5.16 5.61 -6.53
N CYS A 42 5.62 6.56 -7.33
CA CYS A 42 5.91 6.33 -8.74
C CYS A 42 7.31 5.74 -8.91
N VAL A 43 7.40 4.51 -9.43
CA VAL A 43 8.68 3.83 -9.69
C VAL A 43 8.70 3.21 -11.08
N ALA A 44 9.66 3.64 -11.91
CA ALA A 44 10.02 3.03 -13.20
C ALA A 44 8.83 2.39 -13.97
N GLY A 45 7.91 3.23 -14.48
CA GLY A 45 6.76 2.78 -15.28
C GLY A 45 5.63 2.09 -14.50
N ALA A 46 5.56 2.30 -13.19
CA ALA A 46 4.52 1.77 -12.32
C ALA A 46 4.27 2.68 -11.11
N ALA A 47 3.14 2.45 -10.44
CA ALA A 47 2.90 2.92 -9.09
C ALA A 47 3.00 1.74 -8.10
N LEU A 48 3.75 1.92 -7.02
CA LEU A 48 3.70 1.06 -5.84
C LEU A 48 2.68 1.61 -4.88
N VAL A 49 1.69 0.79 -4.54
CA VAL A 49 0.74 1.08 -3.46
C VAL A 49 1.13 0.23 -2.28
N HIS A 50 1.32 0.85 -1.12
CA HIS A 50 1.70 0.15 0.10
C HIS A 50 0.83 0.58 1.28
N LEU A 51 0.55 -0.37 2.16
CA LEU A 51 -0.17 -0.15 3.40
C LEU A 51 0.67 -0.72 4.54
N ALA A 52 1.05 0.16 5.47
CA ALA A 52 1.81 -0.20 6.65
C ALA A 52 0.89 -0.29 7.87
N GLN A 53 1.08 -1.33 8.68
CA GLN A 53 0.41 -1.51 9.96
C GLN A 53 1.46 -1.73 11.05
N ARG A 54 1.32 -1.00 12.16
CA ARG A 54 2.19 -1.19 13.32
C ARG A 54 2.05 -2.61 13.88
N VAL A 55 3.17 -3.20 14.27
CA VAL A 55 3.24 -4.53 14.88
C VAL A 55 3.43 -4.37 16.39
N GLU A 56 2.53 -4.94 17.18
CA GLU A 56 2.55 -4.83 18.65
C GLU A 56 3.21 -6.05 19.33
N ARG A 57 3.55 -7.07 18.54
CA ARG A 57 4.09 -8.36 18.98
C ARG A 57 5.40 -8.64 18.25
N ASP A 58 5.93 -9.85 18.39
CA ASP A 58 7.13 -10.30 17.70
C ASP A 58 7.04 -10.06 16.18
N ALA A 59 7.74 -9.02 15.72
CA ALA A 59 7.76 -8.59 14.34
C ALA A 59 8.29 -9.67 13.39
N ALA A 60 9.23 -10.51 13.84
CA ALA A 60 9.76 -11.59 13.03
C ALA A 60 8.70 -12.67 12.78
N SER A 61 7.93 -13.04 13.81
CA SER A 61 6.82 -13.99 13.68
C SER A 61 5.72 -13.47 12.75
N VAL A 62 5.35 -12.18 12.88
CA VAL A 62 4.35 -11.54 11.99
C VAL A 62 4.84 -11.49 10.55
N LEU A 63 6.11 -11.12 10.31
CA LEU A 63 6.68 -11.11 8.96
C LEU A 63 6.72 -12.52 8.34
N LEU A 64 7.05 -13.55 9.13
CA LEU A 64 7.02 -14.93 8.66
C LEU A 64 5.60 -15.37 8.28
N ALA A 65 4.60 -15.04 9.08
CA ALA A 65 3.19 -15.29 8.75
C ALA A 65 2.78 -14.56 7.46
N ALA A 66 3.23 -13.31 7.30
CA ALA A 66 2.98 -12.51 6.12
C ALA A 66 3.57 -13.14 4.85
N TRP A 67 4.82 -13.60 4.90
CA TRP A 67 5.46 -14.30 3.78
C TRP A 67 4.77 -15.62 3.44
N LYS A 68 4.40 -16.43 4.44
CA LYS A 68 3.66 -17.68 4.22
C LYS A 68 2.33 -17.42 3.53
N ARG A 69 1.59 -16.38 3.95
CA ARG A 69 0.32 -15.98 3.35
C ARG A 69 0.51 -15.48 1.91
N ALA A 70 1.49 -14.61 1.66
CA ALA A 70 1.79 -14.10 0.33
C ALA A 70 2.16 -15.24 -0.63
N HIS A 71 2.93 -16.22 -0.15
CA HIS A 71 3.26 -17.44 -0.90
C HIS A 71 2.02 -18.27 -1.25
N GLY A 72 1.09 -18.44 -0.31
CA GLY A 72 -0.14 -19.21 -0.52
C GLY A 72 -1.10 -18.59 -1.55
N GLN A 73 -0.92 -17.32 -1.91
CA GLN A 73 -1.75 -16.60 -2.89
C GLN A 73 -1.13 -16.54 -4.28
N ARG A 74 -0.11 -17.37 -4.57
CA ARG A 74 0.44 -17.55 -5.92
C ARG A 74 -0.71 -17.81 -6.92
N GLY A 75 -0.91 -16.89 -7.86
CA GLY A 75 -1.98 -16.95 -8.88
C GLY A 75 -3.13 -15.95 -8.70
N SER A 76 -3.16 -15.19 -7.60
CA SER A 76 -4.07 -14.04 -7.43
C SER A 76 -3.74 -12.93 -8.44
N ALA A 77 -4.77 -12.19 -8.88
CA ALA A 77 -4.62 -11.04 -9.79
C ALA A 77 -3.73 -9.92 -9.25
N ALA A 78 -3.54 -9.82 -7.92
CA ALA A 78 -2.60 -8.91 -7.29
C ALA A 78 -1.49 -9.69 -6.58
N SER A 79 -0.24 -9.51 -7.03
CA SER A 79 0.93 -10.03 -6.34
C SER A 79 1.26 -9.14 -5.14
N ILE A 80 0.97 -9.62 -3.93
CA ILE A 80 1.31 -8.91 -2.70
C ILE A 80 2.72 -9.28 -2.27
N GLN A 81 3.55 -8.28 -2.05
CA GLN A 81 4.85 -8.42 -1.42
C GLN A 81 4.78 -7.86 -0.01
N THR A 82 5.58 -8.41 0.89
CA THR A 82 5.63 -7.96 2.29
C THR A 82 7.04 -7.73 2.77
N SER A 83 7.20 -6.68 3.57
CA SER A 83 8.45 -6.26 4.19
C SER A 83 8.20 -5.76 5.59
N LEU A 84 9.26 -5.73 6.40
CA LEU A 84 9.27 -5.05 7.69
C LEU A 84 9.93 -3.68 7.52
N TRP A 85 9.34 -2.65 8.11
CA TRP A 85 9.91 -1.33 8.21
C TRP A 85 10.00 -0.92 9.68
N SER A 86 11.19 -0.55 10.12
CA SER A 86 11.42 -0.11 11.50
C SER A 86 11.71 1.39 11.52
N GLU A 87 10.98 2.13 12.35
CA GLU A 87 11.16 3.57 12.57
C GLU A 87 11.24 3.83 14.07
N GLY A 88 12.45 4.14 14.55
CA GLY A 88 12.70 4.27 15.99
C GLY A 88 12.49 2.93 16.71
N SER A 89 11.57 2.91 17.68
CA SER A 89 11.18 1.71 18.43
C SER A 89 9.92 1.04 17.88
N GLU A 90 9.36 1.52 16.76
CA GLU A 90 8.14 0.96 16.18
C GLU A 90 8.47 0.12 14.95
N ASP A 91 7.94 -1.10 14.95
CA ASP A 91 7.98 -1.99 13.80
C ASP A 91 6.66 -1.95 13.03
N TRP A 92 6.76 -1.95 11.71
CA TRP A 92 5.63 -1.89 10.79
C TRP A 92 5.70 -3.04 9.80
N ILE A 93 4.64 -3.84 9.71
CA ILE A 93 4.47 -4.74 8.59
C ILE A 93 3.93 -3.93 7.41
N VAL A 94 4.60 -4.04 6.27
CA VAL A 94 4.22 -3.35 5.03
C VAL A 94 3.75 -4.39 4.04
N ALA A 95 2.51 -4.26 3.57
CA ALA A 95 2.00 -5.00 2.42
C ALA A 95 1.93 -4.06 1.21
N GLN A 96 2.40 -4.53 0.06
CA GLN A 96 2.48 -3.70 -1.14
C GLN A 96 2.13 -4.46 -2.41
N THR A 97 1.64 -3.71 -3.40
CA THR A 97 1.34 -4.21 -4.74
C THR A 97 1.76 -3.20 -5.80
N ARG A 98 2.09 -3.70 -6.99
CA ARG A 98 2.56 -2.89 -8.13
C ARG A 98 1.45 -2.76 -9.17
N LEU A 99 1.14 -1.51 -9.53
CA LEU A 99 0.22 -1.17 -10.61
C LEU A 99 1.00 -0.68 -11.83
N PRO A 100 0.92 -1.35 -12.99
CA PRO A 100 1.53 -0.85 -14.22
C PRO A 100 0.94 0.52 -14.60
N GLU A 101 1.79 1.45 -15.07
CA GLU A 101 1.37 2.81 -15.43
C GLU A 101 0.25 2.82 -16.49
N ARG A 102 0.29 1.90 -17.45
CA ARG A 102 -0.74 1.76 -18.50
C ARG A 102 -2.16 1.48 -17.97
N SER A 103 -2.27 0.96 -16.75
CA SER A 103 -3.52 0.60 -16.08
C SER A 103 -3.79 1.47 -14.86
N LEU A 104 -3.03 2.55 -14.69
CA LEU A 104 -3.10 3.40 -13.51
C LEU A 104 -4.24 4.41 -13.67
N ASP A 105 -5.29 4.21 -12.87
CA ASP A 105 -6.37 5.15 -12.65
C ASP A 105 -6.82 5.11 -11.18
N ALA A 106 -7.78 5.96 -10.81
CA ALA A 106 -8.31 6.00 -9.44
C ALA A 106 -8.99 4.70 -9.02
N ALA A 107 -9.64 3.99 -9.95
CA ALA A 107 -10.29 2.72 -9.65
C ALA A 107 -9.28 1.62 -9.33
N ALA A 108 -8.18 1.55 -10.09
CA ALA A 108 -7.06 0.65 -9.84
C ALA A 108 -6.39 0.94 -8.49
N LEU A 109 -6.19 2.22 -8.15
CA LEU A 109 -5.69 2.61 -6.82
C LEU A 109 -6.64 2.15 -5.71
N ARG A 110 -7.95 2.40 -5.86
CA ARG A 110 -8.97 1.98 -4.88
C ARG A 110 -8.99 0.46 -4.69
N LEU A 111 -8.94 -0.31 -5.78
CA LEU A 111 -8.89 -1.77 -5.74
C LEU A 111 -7.60 -2.28 -5.08
N ALA A 112 -6.46 -1.64 -5.34
CA ALA A 112 -5.20 -1.96 -4.67
C ALA A 112 -5.28 -1.71 -3.16
N VAL A 113 -5.77 -0.54 -2.74
CA VAL A 113 -5.93 -0.19 -1.32
C VAL A 113 -6.90 -1.15 -0.61
N LEU A 114 -8.03 -1.46 -1.23
CA LEU A 114 -9.00 -2.41 -0.69
C LEU A 114 -8.41 -3.82 -0.61
N GLY A 115 -7.67 -4.25 -1.63
CA GLY A 115 -6.98 -5.54 -1.66
C GLY A 115 -5.96 -5.67 -0.53
N LEU A 116 -5.12 -4.64 -0.34
CA LEU A 116 -4.13 -4.61 0.74
C LEU A 116 -4.78 -4.55 2.13
N THR A 117 -5.86 -3.78 2.29
CA THR A 117 -6.65 -3.72 3.52
C THR A 117 -7.19 -5.10 3.88
N ASN A 118 -7.93 -5.73 2.97
CA ASN A 118 -8.51 -7.07 3.15
C ASN A 118 -7.44 -8.15 3.38
N TRP A 119 -6.23 -7.93 2.86
CA TRP A 119 -5.12 -8.84 3.05
C TRP A 119 -4.52 -8.73 4.45
N LEU A 120 -4.26 -7.49 4.91
CA LEU A 120 -3.73 -7.21 6.25
C LEU A 120 -4.74 -7.55 7.36
N ASP A 121 -6.04 -7.32 7.14
CA ASP A 121 -7.10 -7.70 8.10
C ASP A 121 -7.14 -9.21 8.36
N ARG A 122 -6.66 -10.02 7.41
CA ARG A 122 -6.56 -11.47 7.50
C ARG A 122 -5.15 -11.96 7.83
N LEU A 123 -4.22 -11.04 8.07
CA LEU A 123 -2.93 -11.39 8.66
C LEU A 123 -3.20 -11.57 10.15
N GLU A 124 -3.25 -12.83 10.58
CA GLU A 124 -3.25 -13.16 12.00
C GLU A 124 -1.94 -12.63 12.59
N ALA A 125 -2.01 -11.48 13.24
CA ALA A 125 -0.93 -10.96 14.06
C ALA A 125 -0.84 -11.75 15.36
#